data_AF-A0A1G2EB08-F1
#
_entry.id   AF-A0A1G2EB08-F1
#
_cell.length_a   1.000
_cell.length_b   1.000
_cell.length_c   1.000
_cell.angle_alpha   90.00
_cell.angle_beta   90.00
_cell.angle_gamma   90.00
#
_symmetry.space_group_name_H-M   'P 1'
#
loop_
_entity.id
_entity.type
_entity.pdbx_description
1 polymer ?
#
loop_
_entity_poly.entity_id
_entity_poly.type
_entity_poly.pdbx_seq_one_letter_code
_entity_poly.pdbx_strand_id
1 'polypeptide(L)'
;MLLLGIADIIAGSLLIREFYNLPVPQVIVIIFAGYLIMKGLLFIADIGSLMDLIAGILLILTIFFNFPIFILIVFAALIAIKGVMSLFTGII
;
A
#
# COMPACT_ATOMS: atom_id res chain seq x y z
N MET A 1 -13.53 -5.25 -7.76
CA MET A 1 -12.97 -5.90 -6.56
C MET A 1 -11.62 -6.51 -6.85
N LEU A 2 -11.52 -7.43 -7.82
CA LEU A 2 -10.26 -8.07 -8.22
C LEU A 2 -9.12 -7.08 -8.55
N LEU A 3 -9.42 -6.02 -9.33
CA LEU A 3 -8.43 -4.98 -9.66
C LEU A 3 -7.94 -4.20 -8.44
N LEU A 4 -8.81 -3.94 -7.46
CA LEU A 4 -8.45 -3.23 -6.22
C LEU A 4 -7.54 -4.12 -5.35
N GLY A 5 -7.87 -5.40 -5.22
CA GLY A 5 -7.02 -6.34 -4.48
C GLY A 5 -5.64 -6.52 -5.10
N ILE A 6 -5.55 -6.59 -6.44
CA ILE A 6 -4.25 -6.62 -7.14
C ILE A 6 -3.47 -5.32 -6.87
N ALA A 7 -4.14 -4.17 -6.96
CA ALA A 7 -3.49 -2.88 -6.75
C ALA A 7 -2.96 -2.74 -5.31
N ASP A 8 -3.68 -3.26 -4.31
CA ASP A 8 -3.20 -3.30 -2.93
C ASP A 8 -1.96 -4.18 -2.78
N ILE A 9 -1.97 -5.39 -3.37
CA ILE A 9 -0.80 -6.29 -3.31
C ILE A 9 0.43 -5.63 -3.94
N ILE A 10 0.24 -4.95 -5.08
CA ILE A 10 1.33 -4.19 -5.71
C ILE A 10 1.79 -3.07 -4.79
N ALA A 11 0.89 -2.26 -4.22
CA ALA A 11 1.25 -1.18 -3.30
C ALA A 11 2.00 -1.70 -2.06
N GLY A 12 1.57 -2.83 -1.49
CA GLY A 12 2.26 -3.51 -0.40
C GLY A 12 3.67 -3.96 -0.80
N SER A 13 3.85 -4.55 -1.98
CA SER A 13 5.19 -4.91 -2.47
C SER A 13 6.10 -3.68 -2.70
N LEU A 14 5.53 -2.54 -3.09
CA LEU A 14 6.27 -1.29 -3.30
C LEU A 14 6.81 -0.68 -2.01
N LEU A 15 6.22 -1.01 -0.84
CA LEU A 15 6.73 -0.57 0.46
C LEU A 15 8.05 -1.23 0.84
N ILE A 16 8.30 -2.46 0.37
CA ILE A 16 9.52 -3.22 0.66
C ILE A 16 10.52 -3.20 -0.50
N ARG A 17 10.29 -2.40 -1.55
CA ARG A 17 11.17 -2.32 -2.73
C ARG A 17 12.61 -1.94 -2.37
N GLU A 18 12.78 -1.05 -1.39
CA GLU A 18 14.08 -0.53 -0.97
C GLU A 18 14.93 -1.64 -0.33
N PHE A 19 14.29 -2.60 0.33
CA PHE A 19 14.98 -3.78 0.89
C PHE A 19 15.65 -4.64 -0.16
N TYR A 20 14.99 -4.77 -1.32
CA TYR A 20 15.49 -5.55 -2.44
C TYR A 20 16.33 -4.74 -3.43
N ASN A 21 16.60 -3.45 -3.14
CA ASN A 21 17.29 -2.52 -4.04
C ASN A 21 16.69 -2.50 -5.47
N LEU A 22 15.36 -2.65 -5.58
CA LEU A 22 14.69 -2.67 -6.87
C LEU A 22 14.60 -1.24 -7.42
N PRO A 23 15.14 -0.96 -8.63
CA PRO A 23 15.11 0.38 -9.22
C PRO A 23 13.70 0.67 -9.77
N VAL A 24 12.75 0.97 -8.88
CA VAL A 24 11.38 1.31 -9.24
C VAL A 24 11.28 2.81 -9.53
N PRO A 25 10.74 3.23 -10.70
CA PRO A 25 10.49 4.63 -11.00
C PRO A 25 9.60 5.29 -9.93
N GLN A 26 10.01 6.47 -9.45
CA GLN A 26 9.27 7.23 -8.43
C GLN A 26 7.82 7.51 -8.84
N VAL A 27 7.55 7.68 -10.15
CA VAL A 27 6.21 7.88 -10.68
C VAL A 27 5.27 6.71 -10.32
N ILE A 28 5.75 5.47 -10.38
CA ILE A 28 4.96 4.29 -10.01
C ILE A 28 4.61 4.33 -8.53
N VAL A 29 5.58 4.68 -7.68
CA VAL A 29 5.39 4.82 -6.23
C VAL A 29 4.31 5.85 -5.93
N ILE A 30 4.37 7.01 -6.58
CA ILE A 30 3.40 8.10 -6.40
C ILE A 30 2.00 7.66 -6.86
N ILE A 31 1.88 6.96 -7.99
CA ILE A 31 0.59 6.47 -8.49
C ILE A 31 -0.06 5.52 -7.48
N PHE A 32 0.68 4.53 -6.97
CA PHE A 32 0.14 3.56 -6.01
C PHE A 32 -0.10 4.17 -4.63
N ALA A 33 0.70 5.14 -4.21
CA ALA A 33 0.45 5.90 -3.01
C ALA A 33 -0.85 6.73 -3.12
N GLY A 34 -1.02 7.45 -4.23
CA GLY A 34 -2.23 8.22 -4.51
C GLY A 34 -3.46 7.32 -4.58
N TYR A 35 -3.34 6.14 -5.21
CA TYR A 35 -4.37 5.11 -5.21
C TYR A 35 -4.79 4.71 -3.78
N LEU A 36 -3.83 4.37 -2.91
CA LEU A 36 -4.13 3.98 -1.53
C LEU A 36 -4.76 5.11 -0.72
N ILE A 37 -4.27 6.34 -0.86
CA ILE A 37 -4.85 7.50 -0.18
C ILE A 37 -6.28 7.74 -0.65
N MET A 38 -6.52 7.75 -1.97
CA MET A 38 -7.85 7.94 -2.53
C MET A 38 -8.80 6.82 -2.08
N LYS A 39 -8.34 5.56 -2.09
CA LYS A 39 -9.12 4.42 -1.62
C LYS A 39 -9.44 4.55 -0.13
N GLY A 40 -8.45 4.90 0.70
CA GLY A 40 -8.64 5.15 2.12
C GLY A 40 -9.69 6.23 2.40
N LEU A 41 -9.66 7.32 1.62
CA LEU A 41 -10.65 8.40 1.73
C LEU A 41 -12.06 8.00 1.27
N LEU A 42 -12.17 7.17 0.24
CA LEU A 42 -13.46 6.68 -0.27
C LEU A 42 -14.17 5.72 0.70
N PHE A 43 -13.41 4.99 1.53
CA PHE A 43 -13.93 3.96 2.44
C PHE A 43 -13.71 4.29 3.92
N ILE A 44 -13.69 5.59 4.29
CA ILE A 44 -13.26 6.10 5.61
C ILE A 44 -13.98 5.51 6.84
N ALA A 45 -15.11 4.83 6.64
CA ALA A 45 -15.87 4.18 7.70
C ALA A 45 -15.29 2.83 8.16
N ASP A 46 -14.33 2.25 7.42
CA ASP A 46 -13.69 0.97 7.75
C ASP A 46 -12.30 1.17 8.35
N ILE A 47 -11.94 0.43 9.41
CA ILE A 47 -10.59 0.41 9.97
C ILE A 47 -9.51 0.05 8.92
N GLY A 48 -9.87 -0.79 7.94
CA GLY A 48 -9.00 -1.13 6.83
C GLY A 48 -8.65 0.08 5.97
N SER A 49 -9.52 1.08 5.87
CA SER A 49 -9.28 2.29 5.07
C SER A 49 -8.23 3.21 5.71
N LEU A 50 -8.17 3.23 7.05
CA LEU A 50 -7.14 3.93 7.80
C LEU A 50 -5.76 3.32 7.50
N MET A 51 -5.68 1.99 7.37
CA MET A 51 -4.44 1.33 6.96
C MET A 51 -4.02 1.74 5.55
N ASP A 52 -4.95 1.79 4.59
CA ASP A 52 -4.66 2.22 3.22
C ASP A 52 -4.11 3.65 3.21
N LEU A 53 -4.73 4.55 3.97
CA LEU A 53 -4.30 5.94 4.08
C LEU A 53 -2.90 6.06 4.70
N ILE A 54 -2.62 5.36 5.80
CA ILE A 54 -1.31 5.35 6.43
C ILE A 54 -0.26 4.76 5.49
N ALA A 55 -0.54 3.63 4.84
CA ALA A 55 0.39 2.98 3.92
C ALA A 55 0.66 3.83 2.68
N GLY A 56 -0.35 4.53 2.16
CA GLY A 56 -0.18 5.48 1.06
C GLY A 56 0.70 6.67 1.44
N ILE A 57 0.49 7.25 2.63
CA ILE A 57 1.37 8.29 3.17
C ILE A 57 2.79 7.75 3.35
N LEU A 58 2.92 6.55 3.92
CA LEU A 58 4.21 5.89 4.15
C LEU A 58 4.96 5.69 2.83
N LEU A 59 4.28 5.24 1.76
CA LEU A 59 4.85 5.12 0.41
C LEU A 59 5.42 6.43 -0.11
N ILE A 60 4.71 7.56 0.05
CA ILE A 60 5.23 8.88 -0.35
C ILE A 60 6.45 9.23 0.49
N LEU A 61 6.38 9.03 1.80
CA LEU A 61 7.49 9.35 2.68
C LEU A 61 8.74 8.51 2.38
N THR A 62 8.60 7.27 1.87
CA THR A 62 9.75 6.47 1.43
C THR A 62 10.55 7.07 0.27
N ILE A 63 9.99 8.04 -0.47
CA ILE A 63 10.71 8.76 -1.54
C ILE A 63 11.74 9.73 -0.94
N PHE A 64 11.44 10.29 0.24
CA PHE A 64 12.23 11.35 0.87
C PHE A 64 13.04 10.88 2.07
N PHE A 65 12.60 9.81 2.73
CA PHE A 65 13.17 9.33 3.98
C PHE A 65 13.39 7.81 3.96
N ASN A 66 14.47 7.39 4.63
CA ASN A 66 14.73 5.98 4.90
C ASN A 66 14.01 5.58 6.19
N PHE A 67 13.05 4.65 6.08
CA PHE A 67 12.32 4.13 7.24
C PHE A 67 12.95 2.84 7.76
N PRO A 68 12.81 2.55 9.07
CA PRO A 68 13.12 1.24 9.62
C PRO A 68 12.37 0.14 8.89
N ILE A 69 13.10 -0.87 8.41
CA ILE A 69 12.56 -1.94 7.57
C ILE A 69 11.39 -2.68 8.20
N PHE A 70 11.41 -2.87 9.53
CA PHE A 70 10.33 -3.53 10.27
C PHE A 70 8.99 -2.82 10.10
N ILE A 71 8.98 -1.48 10.08
CA ILE A 71 7.76 -0.70 9.88
C ILE A 71 7.21 -0.95 8.47
N LEU A 72 8.09 -0.89 7.47
CA LEU A 72 7.71 -1.12 6.07
C LEU A 72 7.17 -2.53 5.83
N ILE A 73 7.80 -3.55 6.42
CA ILE A 73 7.35 -4.95 6.30
C ILE A 73 5.97 -5.15 6.95
N VAL A 74 5.73 -4.57 8.13
CA VAL A 74 4.42 -4.69 8.80
C VAL A 74 3.33 -4.08 7.94
N PHE A 75 3.51 -2.86 7.43
CA PHE A 75 2.52 -2.23 6.57
C PHE A 75 2.37 -2.94 5.22
N ALA A 76 3.47 -3.43 4.62
CA ALA A 76 3.43 -4.23 3.41
C ALA A 76 2.59 -5.50 3.60
N ALA A 77 2.80 -6.22 4.71
CA ALA A 77 2.04 -7.42 5.03
C ALA A 77 0.56 -7.11 5.26
N LEU A 78 0.23 -6.06 6.03
CA LEU A 78 -1.16 -5.66 6.29
C LEU A 78 -1.91 -5.29 5.01
N ILE A 79 -1.29 -4.50 4.12
CA ILE A 79 -1.88 -4.12 2.84
C ILE A 79 -1.99 -5.32 1.90
N ALA A 80 -0.97 -6.18 1.84
CA ALA A 80 -1.02 -7.38 1.00
C ALA A 80 -2.10 -8.36 1.47
N ILE A 81 -2.24 -8.59 2.78
CA ILE A 81 -3.31 -9.41 3.36
C ILE A 81 -4.67 -8.81 3.01
N LYS A 82 -4.85 -7.50 3.17
CA LYS A 82 -6.09 -6.81 2.80
C LYS A 82 -6.39 -6.96 1.30
N GLY A 83 -5.37 -6.81 0.46
CA GLY A 83 -5.48 -7.01 -0.98
C GLY A 83 -5.94 -8.42 -1.32
N VAL A 84 -5.32 -9.44 -0.71
CA VAL A 84 -5.73 -10.85 -0.82
C VAL A 84 -7.18 -11.04 -0.36
N MET A 85 -7.57 -10.49 0.79
CA MET A 85 -8.97 -10.56 1.25
C MET A 85 -9.92 -9.97 0.22
N SER A 86 -9.60 -8.79 -0.34
CA SER A 86 -10.42 -8.14 -1.37
C SER A 86 -10.55 -8.97 -2.67
N LEU A 87 -9.53 -9.79 -2.99
CA LEU A 87 -9.60 -10.74 -4.12
C LEU A 87 -10.59 -11.87 -3.89
N PHE A 88 -10.66 -12.41 -2.67
CA PHE A 88 -11.41 -13.63 -2.37
C PHE A 88 -12.82 -13.38 -1.82
N THR A 89 -13.02 -12.33 -1.02
CA THR A 89 -14.30 -12.09 -0.34
C THR A 89 -15.12 -10.99 -1.01
N GLY A 90 -14.52 -10.16 -1.86
CA GLY A 90 -15.18 -8.97 -2.41
C GLY A 90 -15.53 -7.92 -1.34
N ILE A 91 -15.07 -8.09 -0.10
CA ILE A 91 -15.27 -7.12 0.98
C ILE A 91 -14.15 -6.07 0.89
N ILE A 92 -14.53 -4.79 1.00
CA ILE A 92 -13.67 -3.61 0.84
C ILE A 92 -13.09 -3.20 2.19
#